data_AF-A0AAJ5N829-F1
#
_entry.id   AF-A0AAJ5N829-F1
#
_cell.length_a   1.000
_cell.length_b   1.000
_cell.length_c   1.000
_cell.angle_alpha   90.00
_cell.angle_beta   90.00
_cell.angle_gamma   90.00
#
_symmetry.space_group_name_H-M   'P 1'
#
loop_
_entity.id
_entity.type
_entity.pdbx_description
1 polymer ?
#
loop_
_entity_poly.entity_id
_entity_poly.type
_entity_poly.pdbx_seq_one_letter_code
_entity_poly.pdbx_strand_id
1 'polypeptide(L)' 'MKWTDSREIAIALADKYPDIDPQRINFVDLRQWVLELDGFNDDPQHSGEKILEAIQAHWIDESDFDDED' A
#
# COMPACT_ATOMS: atom_id res chain seq x y z
N MET A 1 6.91 9.11 5.11
CA MET A 1 5.54 8.74 4.71
C MET A 1 4.63 8.70 5.92
N LYS A 2 3.40 9.17 5.71
CA LYS A 2 2.27 9.12 6.63
C LYS A 2 1.13 8.33 6.02
N TRP A 3 0.17 7.90 6.83
CA TRP A 3 -1.01 7.17 6.34
C TRP A 3 -1.79 7.94 5.27
N THR A 4 -1.77 9.27 5.31
CA THR A 4 -2.42 10.14 4.30
C THR A 4 -1.74 10.11 2.93
N ASP A 5 -0.47 9.67 2.86
CA ASP A 5 0.32 9.62 1.63
C ASP A 5 0.05 8.29 0.90
N SER A 6 -1.23 7.96 0.70
CA SER A 6 -1.69 6.65 0.24
C SER A 6 -1.05 6.21 -1.07
N ARG A 7 -0.83 7.15 -1.99
CA ARG A 7 -0.19 6.89 -3.28
C ARG A 7 1.30 6.64 -3.17
N GLU A 8 2.03 7.40 -2.34
CA GLU A 8 3.46 7.15 -2.12
C GLU A 8 3.69 5.80 -1.45
N ILE A 9 2.84 5.45 -0.49
CA ILE A 9 2.86 4.14 0.17
C ILE A 9 2.62 3.03 -0.86
N ALA A 10 1.61 3.17 -1.73
CA ALA A 10 1.30 2.20 -2.77
C ALA A 10 2.47 1.97 -3.73
N ILE A 11 3.12 3.04 -4.19
CA ILE A 11 4.30 2.94 -5.07
C ILE A 11 5.45 2.21 -4.35
N ALA A 12 5.71 2.54 -3.09
CA ALA A 12 6.75 1.87 -2.30
C ALA A 12 6.44 0.39 -2.05
N LEU A 13 5.16 0.03 -1.92
CA LEU A 13 4.73 -1.36 -1.81
C LEU A 13 4.85 -2.11 -3.14
N ALA A 14 4.48 -1.49 -4.26
CA ALA A 14 4.64 -2.07 -5.59
C ALA A 14 6.11 -2.35 -5.93
N ASP A 15 7.01 -1.41 -5.64
CA ASP A 15 8.45 -1.56 -5.85
C ASP A 15 9.05 -2.67 -4.96
N LYS A 16 8.60 -2.77 -3.71
CA LYS A 16 9.09 -3.77 -2.74
C LYS A 16 8.50 -5.16 -2.97
N TYR A 17 7.28 -5.24 -3.50
CA TYR A 17 6.51 -6.46 -3.67
C TYR A 17 5.85 -6.55 -5.06
N PRO A 18 6.64 -6.58 -6.15
CA PRO A 18 6.10 -6.56 -7.52
C PRO A 18 5.31 -7.83 -7.88
N ASP A 19 5.63 -8.98 -7.28
CA ASP A 19 4.93 -10.25 -7.52
C ASP A 19 3.63 -10.42 -6.70
N ILE A 20 3.29 -9.46 -5.84
CA ILE A 20 2.12 -9.54 -4.96
C ILE A 20 0.93 -8.89 -5.64
N ASP A 21 -0.16 -9.64 -5.77
CA ASP A 21 -1.44 -9.15 -6.25
C ASP A 21 -2.15 -8.32 -5.15
N PRO A 22 -2.22 -6.98 -5.28
CA PRO A 22 -2.82 -6.12 -4.27
C PRO A 22 -4.36 -6.24 -4.20
N GLN A 23 -5.03 -6.90 -5.14
CA GLN A 23 -6.47 -7.18 -5.02
C GLN A 23 -6.76 -8.32 -4.04
N ARG A 24 -5.78 -9.18 -3.78
CA ARG A 24 -5.93 -10.40 -2.95
C ARG A 24 -5.42 -10.26 -1.53
N ILE A 25 -4.75 -9.17 -1.20
CA ILE A 25 -4.21 -8.92 0.14
C ILE A 25 -5.33 -8.48 1.09
N ASN A 26 -5.19 -8.87 2.36
CA ASN A 26 -6.06 -8.40 3.43
C ASN A 26 -5.46 -7.15 4.10
N PHE A 27 -6.30 -6.38 4.78
CA PHE A 27 -5.87 -5.14 5.45
C PHE A 27 -4.91 -5.35 6.62
N VAL A 28 -4.85 -6.54 7.20
CA VAL A 28 -3.91 -6.84 8.29
C VAL A 28 -2.49 -6.92 7.74
N ASP A 29 -2.31 -7.64 6.63
CA ASP A 29 -1.03 -7.77 5.94
C ASP A 29 -0.61 -6.45 5.30
N LEU A 30 -1.55 -5.77 4.62
CA LEU A 30 -1.30 -4.44 4.05
C LEU A 30 -0.78 -3.47 5.11
N ARG A 31 -1.47 -3.37 6.26
CA ARG A 31 -1.04 -2.51 7.36
C ARG A 31 0.36 -2.88 7.86
N GLN A 32 0.66 -4.16 8.02
CA GLN A 32 1.98 -4.61 8.48
C GLN A 32 3.07 -4.17 7.50
N TRP A 33 2.87 -4.38 6.20
CA TRP A 33 3.86 -3.99 5.20
C TRP A 33 4.09 -2.48 5.14
N VAL A 34 3.04 -1.67 5.32
CA VAL A 34 3.19 -0.21 5.42
C VAL A 34 4.04 0.20 6.63
N LEU A 35 3.85 -0.45 7.77
CA LEU A 35 4.67 -0.21 8.97
C LEU A 35 6.14 -0.64 8.79
N GLU A 36 6.40 -1.57 7.87
CA GLU A 36 7.73 -2.07 7.53
C GLU A 36 8.39 -1.29 6.36
N LEU A 37 7.75 -0.23 5.84
CA LEU A 37 8.36 0.63 4.83
C LEU A 37 9.42 1.55 5.44
N ASP A 38 10.57 1.62 4.77
CA ASP A 38 11.61 2.56 5.17
C ASP A 38 11.11 4.00 4.98
N GLY A 39 11.25 4.81 6.02
CA GLY A 39 10.74 6.19 6.03
C GLY A 39 9.26 6.34 6.36
N PHE A 40 8.54 5.27 6.71
CA PHE A 40 7.22 5.39 7.33
C PHE A 40 7.35 5.89 8.79
N ASN A 41 6.61 6.93 9.16
CA ASN A 41 6.73 7.58 10.49
C ASN A 41 5.40 8.18 10.95
N ASP A 42 4.35 7.37 11.00
CA ASP A 42 3.04 7.74 11.55
C ASP A 42 2.58 6.70 12.57
N ASP A 43 1.54 7.02 13.33
CA ASP A 43 1.04 6.14 14.38
C ASP A 43 0.28 4.94 13.77
N PRO A 44 0.62 3.69 14.12
CA PRO A 44 -0.10 2.52 13.63
C PRO A 44 -1.61 2.54 13.89
N GLN A 45 -2.08 3.28 14.90
CA GLN A 45 -3.50 3.40 15.23
C GLN A 45 -4.26 4.34 14.29
N HIS A 46 -3.55 5.15 13.49
CA HIS A 46 -4.17 6.00 12.48
C HIS A 46 -4.52 5.25 11.17
N SER A 47 -4.26 3.95 11.08
CA SER A 47 -4.64 3.11 9.93
C SER A 47 -6.14 2.75 9.98
N GLY A 48 -7.01 3.69 9.62
CA GLY A 48 -8.43 3.41 9.42
C GLY A 48 -8.68 2.57 8.15
N GLU A 49 -9.81 1.86 8.10
CA GLU A 49 -10.18 1.02 6.94
C GLU A 49 -10.18 1.80 5.62
N LYS A 50 -10.67 3.05 5.63
CA LYS A 50 -10.66 3.93 4.44
C LYS A 50 -9.26 4.26 3.92
N ILE A 51 -8.28 4.34 4.82
CA ILE A 51 -6.90 4.66 4.46
C ILE A 51 -6.26 3.42 3.82
N LEU A 52 -6.46 2.25 4.44
CA LEU A 52 -5.99 0.98 3.90
C LEU A 52 -6.64 0.66 2.54
N GLU A 53 -7.93 0.94 2.39
CA GLU A 53 -8.65 0.85 1.11
C GLU A 53 -8.04 1.78 0.06
N ALA A 54 -7.74 3.04 0.41
CA ALA A 54 -7.12 3.99 -0.52
C ALA A 54 -5.71 3.55 -0.95
N ILE A 55 -4.90 3.03 -0.02
CA ILE A 55 -3.57 2.49 -0.33
C ILE A 55 -3.71 1.29 -1.27
N GLN A 56 -4.61 0.35 -0.96
CA GLN A 56 -4.85 -0.83 -1.80
C GLN A 56 -5.32 -0.43 -3.20
N ALA A 57 -6.25 0.52 -3.32
CA ALA A 57 -6.75 1.00 -4.60
C ALA A 57 -5.64 1.63 -5.46
N HIS A 58 -4.77 2.46 -4.87
CA HIS A 58 -3.62 3.01 -5.58
C HIS A 58 -2.60 1.93 -5.97
N TRP A 59 -2.39 0.93 -5.13
CA TRP A 59 -1.45 -0.14 -5.46
C TRP A 59 -1.99 -1.00 -6.61
N ILE A 60 -3.29 -1.30 -6.62
CA ILE A 60 -3.94 -1.97 -7.75
C ILE A 60 -3.77 -1.15 -9.02
N ASP A 61 -4.07 0.14 -8.99
CA ASP A 61 -3.90 1.05 -10.14
C ASP A 61 -2.47 0.97 -10.69
N GLU A 62 -1.46 1.14 -9.83
CA GLU A 62 -0.05 1.10 -10.27
C GLU A 62 0.40 -0.29 -10.76
N SER A 63 -0.20 -1.38 -10.26
CA SER A 63 0.13 -2.75 -10.72
C SER A 63 -0.59 -3.12 -12.02
N ASP A 64 -1.81 -2.62 -12.24
CA ASP A 64 -2.61 -2.86 -13.44
C ASP A 64 -2.00 -2.16 -14.67
N PHE A 65 -1.41 -0.98 -14.47
CA PHE A 65 -0.66 -0.28 -15.53
C PHE A 65 0.58 -1.04 -16.03
N ASP A 66 1.12 -2.00 -15.27
CA ASP A 66 2.27 -2.83 -15.68
C ASP A 66 1.87 -4.08 -16.50
N ASP A 67 0.58 -4.48 -16.45
CA ASP A 67 0.04 -5.69 -17.11
C ASP A 67 -0.48 -5.42 -18.55
N GLU A 68 -0.44 -4.18 -19.05
CA GLU A 68 -0.98 -3.77 -20.37
C GLU A 68 -0.02 -3.90 -21.58
N ASP A 69 1.16 -4.56 -21.46
CA ASP A 69 2.13 -4.75 -22.57
C ASP A 69 2.03 -6.10 -23.32
#